data_AF-A0A0S4WMF5-F1
#
_entry.id   AF-A0A0S4WMF5-F1
#
_cell.length_a   1.000
_cell.length_b   1.000
_cell.length_c   1.000
_cell.angle_alpha   90.00
_cell.angle_beta   90.00
_cell.angle_gamma   90.00
#
_symmetry.space_group_name_H-M   'P 1'
#
loop_
_entity.id
_entity.type
_entity.pdbx_description
1 polymer ?
#
loop_
_entity_poly.entity_id
_entity_poly.type
_entity_poly.pdbx_seq_one_letter_code
_entity_poly.pdbx_strand_id
1 'polypeptide(L)'
;MAADGALVGARCFADVGMATDAYYSAVAPSQTPGAVTYLSEFVKTTGGWVLRRYQVGSDGSVGALADASLPSLSFPACDPQESFKDGMTMGWGVVAAMVAAWALVVMKKGL
;
A
#
# COMPACT_ATOMS: atom_id res chain seq x y z
N MET A 1 12.06 -20.30 1.62
CA MET A 1 10.78 -19.72 2.09
C MET A 1 10.06 -19.25 0.85
N ALA A 2 8.81 -19.65 0.65
CA ALA A 2 8.10 -19.41 -0.60
C ALA A 2 7.80 -17.90 -0.73
N ALA A 3 8.29 -17.29 -1.80
CA ALA A 3 8.05 -15.87 -2.09
C ALA A 3 6.67 -15.74 -2.74
N ASP A 4 5.63 -15.81 -1.92
CA ASP A 4 4.24 -15.79 -2.38
C ASP A 4 3.63 -14.37 -2.37
N GLY A 5 4.38 -13.37 -1.89
CA GLY A 5 3.95 -11.98 -1.83
C GLY A 5 4.28 -11.16 -3.09
N ALA A 6 3.63 -10.01 -3.22
CA ALA A 6 3.78 -9.07 -4.34
C ALA A 6 4.39 -7.74 -3.89
N LEU A 7 5.52 -7.35 -4.49
CA LEU A 7 6.28 -6.15 -4.12
C LEU A 7 5.78 -4.91 -4.88
N VAL A 8 5.37 -3.87 -4.14
CA VAL A 8 5.06 -2.55 -4.70
C VAL A 8 5.92 -1.49 -4.01
N GLY A 9 6.84 -0.88 -4.77
CA GLY A 9 7.84 0.02 -4.20
C GLY A 9 8.70 -0.73 -3.16
N ALA A 10 8.67 -0.27 -1.91
CA ALA A 10 9.40 -0.88 -0.79
C ALA A 10 8.50 -1.74 0.13
N ARG A 11 7.24 -1.98 -0.25
CA ARG A 11 6.27 -2.72 0.57
C ARG A 11 5.89 -4.04 -0.07
N CYS A 12 6.01 -5.12 0.71
CA CYS A 12 5.54 -6.44 0.32
C CYS A 12 4.07 -6.64 0.72
N PHE A 13 3.22 -7.03 -0.23
CA PHE A 13 1.82 -7.38 0.00
C PHE A 13 1.65 -8.89 -0.01
N ALA A 14 0.63 -9.40 0.69
CA ALA A 14 0.39 -10.83 0.83
C ALA A 14 -0.01 -11.49 -0.50
N ASP A 15 -0.68 -10.76 -1.39
CA ASP A 15 -1.10 -11.24 -2.70
C ASP A 15 -1.11 -10.12 -3.76
N VAL A 16 -1.22 -10.52 -5.02
CA VAL A 16 -1.24 -9.63 -6.20
C VAL A 16 -2.46 -8.70 -6.21
N GLY A 17 -3.59 -9.11 -5.65
CA GLY A 17 -4.80 -8.30 -5.56
C GLY A 17 -4.61 -7.10 -4.62
N MET A 18 -4.06 -7.34 -3.42
CA MET A 18 -3.71 -6.28 -2.48
C MET A 18 -2.65 -5.32 -3.04
N ALA A 19 -1.65 -5.85 -3.75
CA ALA A 19 -0.64 -5.04 -4.44
C ALA A 19 -1.27 -4.16 -5.53
N THR A 20 -2.20 -4.72 -6.31
CA THR A 20 -2.93 -3.99 -7.36
C THR A 20 -3.78 -2.88 -6.76
N ASP A 21 -4.47 -3.15 -5.66
CA ASP A 21 -5.28 -2.15 -4.95
C ASP A 21 -4.42 -0.99 -4.44
N ALA A 22 -3.27 -1.31 -3.83
CA ALA A 22 -2.35 -0.30 -3.33
C ALA A 22 -1.74 0.53 -4.47
N TYR A 23 -1.41 -0.11 -5.60
CA TYR A 23 -0.85 0.57 -6.76
C TYR A 23 -1.84 1.58 -7.36
N TYR A 24 -3.06 1.15 -7.69
CA TYR A 24 -4.03 2.05 -8.34
C TYR A 24 -4.59 3.11 -7.38
N SER A 25 -4.80 2.78 -6.11
CA SER A 25 -5.27 3.76 -5.12
C SER A 25 -4.25 4.84 -4.80
N ALA A 26 -2.94 4.59 -5.06
CA ALA A 26 -1.89 5.58 -4.85
C ALA A 26 -1.79 6.61 -5.97
N VAL A 27 -2.41 6.37 -7.13
CA VAL A 27 -2.36 7.30 -8.26
C VAL A 27 -3.45 8.36 -8.11
N ALA A 28 -3.03 9.63 -8.06
CA ALA A 28 -3.95 10.75 -8.02
C ALA A 28 -4.77 10.84 -9.33
N PRO A 29 -6.04 11.30 -9.26
CA PRO A 29 -6.81 11.61 -10.44
C PRO A 29 -6.12 12.63 -11.34
N SER A 30 -6.17 12.41 -12.66
CA SER A 30 -5.68 13.36 -13.65
C SER A 30 -6.82 14.26 -14.11
N GLN A 31 -6.53 15.54 -14.31
CA GLN A 31 -7.48 16.53 -14.78
C GLN A 31 -6.91 17.35 -15.94
N THR A 32 -7.74 17.62 -16.94
CA THR A 32 -7.44 18.54 -18.04
C THR A 32 -8.46 19.67 -18.02
N PRO A 33 -8.10 20.83 -17.46
CA PRO A 33 -9.00 21.99 -17.38
C PRO A 33 -9.34 22.58 -18.75
N GLY A 34 -10.55 23.10 -18.89
CA GLY A 34 -11.06 23.78 -20.08
C GLY A 34 -12.46 24.34 -19.85
N ALA A 35 -13.14 24.78 -20.92
CA ALA A 35 -14.57 25.15 -20.83
C ALA A 35 -15.44 23.99 -20.31
N VAL A 36 -15.04 22.77 -20.66
CA VAL A 36 -15.41 21.53 -19.97
C VAL A 36 -14.11 20.96 -19.39
N THR A 37 -14.11 20.63 -18.11
CA THR A 37 -12.96 19.99 -17.47
C THR A 37 -13.12 18.48 -17.54
N TYR A 38 -12.10 17.78 -18.04
CA TYR A 38 -12.09 16.33 -18.07
C TYR A 38 -11.31 15.78 -16.89
N LEU A 39 -11.90 14.84 -16.15
CA LEU A 39 -11.27 14.15 -15.02
C LEU A 39 -11.13 12.66 -15.35
N SER A 40 -10.06 12.04 -14.90
CA SER A 40 -9.86 10.59 -15.01
C SER A 40 -9.27 10.04 -13.72
N GLU A 41 -9.84 8.94 -13.23
CA GLU A 41 -9.41 8.27 -12.00
C GLU A 41 -9.52 6.75 -12.14
N PHE A 42 -8.76 6.03 -11.33
CA PHE A 42 -8.91 4.59 -11.19
C PHE A 42 -10.02 4.29 -10.18
N VAL A 43 -10.97 3.43 -10.58
CA VAL A 43 -12.10 3.02 -9.75
C VAL A 43 -12.14 1.51 -9.67
N LYS A 44 -12.27 0.98 -8.45
CA LYS A 44 -12.47 -0.45 -8.23
C LYS A 44 -13.95 -0.79 -8.40
N THR A 45 -14.26 -1.67 -9.33
CA THR A 45 -15.61 -2.20 -9.58
C THR A 45 -15.67 -3.69 -9.23
N THR A 46 -16.85 -4.29 -9.32
CA THR A 46 -17.01 -5.75 -9.15
C THR A 46 -16.26 -6.56 -10.21
N GLY A 47 -16.02 -5.99 -11.39
CA GLY A 47 -15.26 -6.61 -12.49
C GLY A 47 -13.75 -6.36 -12.46
N GLY A 48 -13.25 -5.68 -11.42
CA GLY A 48 -11.85 -5.26 -11.30
C GLY A 48 -11.67 -3.74 -11.41
N TRP A 49 -10.43 -3.31 -11.58
CA TRP A 49 -10.08 -1.90 -11.71
C TRP A 49 -10.37 -1.38 -13.12
N VAL A 50 -10.98 -0.21 -13.20
CA VAL A 50 -11.24 0.51 -14.44
C VAL A 50 -10.67 1.93 -14.35
N LEU A 51 -10.30 2.51 -15.49
CA LEU A 51 -10.08 3.95 -15.61
C LEU A 51 -11.41 4.60 -15.98
N ARG A 52 -12.00 5.35 -15.06
CA ARG A 52 -13.25 6.09 -15.28
C ARG A 52 -12.95 7.52 -15.67
N ARG A 53 -13.66 8.00 -16.69
CA ARG A 53 -13.57 9.40 -17.14
C ARG A 53 -14.86 10.16 -16.84
N TYR A 54 -14.71 11.40 -16.41
CA TYR A 54 -15.79 12.33 -16.17
C TYR A 54 -15.58 13.62 -16.97
N GLN A 55 -16.67 14.30 -17.25
CA GLN A 55 -16.70 15.68 -17.72
C GLN A 55 -17.37 16.53 -16.64
N VAL A 56 -16.81 17.72 -16.41
CA VAL A 56 -17.37 18.74 -15.53
C VAL A 56 -17.66 19.96 -16.37
N GLY A 57 -18.95 20.28 -16.50
CA GLY A 57 -19.43 21.46 -17.22
C GLY A 57 -19.13 22.74 -16.46
N SER A 58 -19.18 23.87 -17.16
CA SER A 58 -19.02 25.20 -16.56
C SER A 58 -20.13 25.57 -15.56
N ASP A 59 -21.25 24.86 -15.59
CA ASP A 59 -22.36 24.93 -14.64
C ASP A 59 -22.14 24.06 -13.38
N GLY A 60 -21.01 23.36 -13.29
CA GLY A 60 -20.69 22.43 -12.22
C GLY A 60 -21.35 21.06 -12.35
N SER A 61 -22.06 20.79 -13.46
CA SER A 61 -22.62 19.46 -13.72
C SER A 61 -21.51 18.44 -13.97
N VAL A 62 -21.64 17.25 -13.37
CA VAL A 62 -20.68 16.15 -13.54
C VAL A 62 -21.34 15.03 -14.33
N GLY A 63 -20.77 14.68 -15.48
CA GLY A 63 -21.19 13.55 -16.29
C GLY A 63 -20.11 12.48 -16.36
N ALA A 64 -20.46 11.21 -16.14
CA ALA A 64 -19.56 10.09 -16.45
C ALA A 64 -19.56 9.85 -17.97
N LEU A 65 -18.37 9.69 -18.55
CA LEU A 65 -18.18 9.49 -19.99
C LEU A 65 -18.07 8.00 -20.33
N ALA A 66 -17.00 7.36 -19.87
CA ALA A 66 -16.69 5.97 -20.19
C ALA A 66 -15.75 5.36 -19.16
N ASP A 67 -15.88 4.04 -19.02
CA ASP A 67 -14.96 3.20 -18.27
C ASP A 67 -14.09 2.41 -19.26
N ALA A 68 -12.78 2.35 -19.00
CA ALA A 68 -11.85 1.47 -19.69
C ALA A 68 -11.34 0.40 -18.72
N SER A 69 -11.42 -0.87 -19.10
CA SER A 69 -10.86 -1.95 -18.30
C SER A 69 -9.33 -1.87 -18.27
N LEU A 70 -8.75 -2.23 -17.12
CA LEU A 70 -7.30 -2.24 -16.94
C LEU A 70 -6.73 -3.66 -17.06
N PRO A 71 -5.48 -3.81 -17.52
CA PRO A 71 -4.82 -5.10 -17.53
C PRO A 71 -4.50 -5.59 -16.11
N SER A 72 -4.35 -6.91 -15.98
CA SER A 72 -3.77 -7.50 -14.78
C SER A 72 -2.31 -7.08 -14.63
N LEU A 73 -1.93 -6.62 -13.43
CA LEU A 73 -0.56 -6.27 -13.11
C LEU A 73 0.21 -7.49 -12.60
N SER A 74 1.50 -7.55 -12.92
CA SER A 74 2.45 -8.49 -12.33
C SER A 74 3.44 -7.72 -11.47
N PHE A 75 3.70 -8.21 -10.26
CA PHE A 75 4.66 -7.59 -9.34
C PHE A 75 5.83 -8.56 -9.09
N PRO A 76 7.03 -8.03 -8.78
CA PRO A 76 8.12 -8.86 -8.30
C PRO A 76 7.71 -9.62 -7.04
N ALA A 77 8.20 -10.85 -6.89
CA ALA A 77 7.92 -11.65 -5.71
C ALA A 77 8.66 -11.11 -4.47
N CYS A 78 8.04 -11.22 -3.30
CA CYS A 78 8.64 -10.87 -2.02
C CYS A 78 8.12 -11.78 -0.90
N ASP A 79 8.87 -11.86 0.21
CA ASP A 79 8.44 -12.59 1.41
C ASP A 79 7.87 -11.60 2.44
N PRO A 80 6.53 -11.62 2.68
CA PRO A 80 5.92 -10.71 3.65
C PRO A 80 6.28 -11.05 5.10
N GLN A 81 6.79 -12.25 5.38
CA GLN A 81 7.19 -12.65 6.74
C GLN A 81 8.52 -12.03 7.17
N GLU A 82 9.39 -11.64 6.23
CA GLU A 82 10.70 -11.08 6.56
C GLU A 82 10.55 -9.77 7.35
N SER A 83 9.69 -8.85 6.90
CA SER A 83 9.45 -7.61 7.64
C SER A 83 8.84 -7.83 9.04
N PHE A 84 8.01 -8.87 9.21
CA PHE A 84 7.48 -9.24 10.51
C PHE A 84 8.57 -9.78 11.45
N LYS A 85 9.45 -10.65 10.94
CA LYS A 85 10.59 -11.20 11.69
C LYS A 85 11.59 -10.12 12.08
N ASP A 86 11.84 -9.16 11.20
CA ASP A 86 12.71 -8.01 11.49
C ASP A 86 12.15 -7.18 12.66
N GLY A 87 10.86 -6.87 12.61
CA GLY A 87 10.18 -6.17 13.70
C GLY A 87 10.22 -6.94 15.02
N MET A 88 9.99 -8.25 14.98
CA MET A 88 10.07 -9.12 16.16
C MET A 88 11.48 -9.17 16.74
N THR A 89 12.51 -9.30 15.89
CA THR A 89 13.92 -9.32 16.30
C THR A 89 14.32 -8.03 17.00
N MET A 90 13.94 -6.88 16.42
CA MET A 90 14.19 -5.57 17.04
C MET A 90 13.45 -5.43 18.38
N GLY A 91 12.19 -5.89 18.45
CA GLY A 91 11.42 -5.87 19.70
C GLY A 91 12.07 -6.68 20.82
N TRP A 92 12.50 -7.91 20.54
CA TRP A 92 13.22 -8.74 21.51
C TRP A 92 14.58 -8.16 21.90
N GLY A 93 15.27 -7.49 20.99
CA GLY A 93 16.51 -6.76 21.30
C GLY A 93 16.30 -5.70 22.39
N VAL A 94 15.21 -4.94 22.32
CA VAL A 94 14.87 -3.94 23.35
C VAL A 94 14.57 -4.61 24.69
N VAL A 95 13.76 -5.68 24.70
CA VAL A 95 13.46 -6.44 25.93
C VAL A 95 14.72 -6.98 26.58
N ALA A 96 15.62 -7.57 25.80
CA ALA A 96 16.90 -8.10 26.30
C ALA A 96 17.76 -7.01 26.95
N ALA A 97 17.84 -5.82 26.33
CA ALA A 97 18.56 -4.69 26.89
C ALA A 97 17.97 -4.20 28.22
N MET A 98 16.63 -4.12 28.32
CA MET A 98 15.95 -3.74 29.57
C MET A 98 16.18 -4.75 30.69
N VAL A 99 16.09 -6.04 30.39
CA VAL A 99 16.35 -7.12 31.36
C VAL A 99 17.80 -7.09 31.83
N ALA A 100 18.77 -6.87 30.94
CA ALA A 100 20.17 -6.74 31.30
C ALA A 100 20.42 -5.54 32.23
N ALA A 101 19.84 -4.38 31.91
CA ALA A 101 19.95 -3.19 32.76
C ALA A 101 19.33 -3.42 34.15
N TRP A 102 18.15 -4.05 34.20
CA TRP A 102 17.50 -4.41 35.46
C TRP A 102 18.35 -5.37 36.29
N ALA A 103 18.91 -6.41 35.67
CA ALA A 103 19.78 -7.37 36.34
C ALA A 103 21.01 -6.69 36.97
N LEU A 104 21.66 -5.76 36.26
CA LEU A 104 22.79 -4.98 36.79
C LEU A 104 22.39 -4.13 38.00
N VAL A 105 21.21 -3.50 37.96
CA VAL A 105 20.70 -2.69 39.08
C VAL A 105 20.40 -3.56 40.30
N VAL A 106 19.78 -4.72 40.11
CA VAL A 106 19.48 -5.66 41.20
C VAL A 106 20.76 -6.22 41.81
N MET A 107 21.73 -6.62 40.99
CA MET A 107 23.04 -7.08 41.48
C MET A 107 23.76 -6.01 42.30
N LYS A 108 23.75 -4.75 41.85
CA LYS A 108 24.35 -3.64 42.59
C LYS A 108 23.66 -3.36 43.94
N LYS A 109 22.37 -3.66 44.07
CA LYS A 109 21.63 -3.49 45.33
C LYS A 109 21.80 -4.68 46.29
N GLY A 110 22.18 -5.85 45.78
CA GLY A 110 22.41 -7.06 46.57
C GLY A 110 23.84 -7.20 47.10
N LEU A 111 24.77 -6.37 46.60
CA LEU A 111 26.15 -6.17 47.09
C LEU A 111 26.19 -4.97 48.05
#